data_AF-A0A7Y4S8E1-F1
#
_entry.id   AF-A0A7Y4S8E1-F1
#
_cell.length_a   1.000
_cell.length_b   1.000
_cell.length_c   1.000
_cell.angle_alpha   90.00
_cell.angle_beta   90.00
_cell.angle_gamma   90.00
#
_symmetry.space_group_name_H-M   'P 1'
#
loop_
_entity.id
_entity.type
_entity.pdbx_description
1 polymer ?
#
loop_
_entity_poly.entity_id
_entity_poly.type
_entity_poly.pdbx_seq_one_letter_code
_entity_poly.pdbx_strand_id
1 'polypeptide(L)'
;MFCSKCGVENQVGSKFCGGCGAAISATELPLANSAPLVADKDLEMFVGKNYSYYKKMWGISEGGNKKLSFNLAAFLVSVFWMAYRKMYFNASMLLAITSSVALLSYFFNIPSGWSGAFSLLVAFVCGFAGNHLYKSHAERKIKTITATQLNQDNNNELSTQGGTNGWAMAGFVLIYIMLGMTLGLLMRSDPVKQELAKYSNEILKTDTSRKEFASALLVAQRTENYDDMVQSWSKCSAYMADLQKIAGGLQTEEVKTVHDLLIKSTTKTCEALAAVAEGIGNENIVLMSQGATQIIDAAKLRGQWKTQLLDIAAKHKTSLPIVSINDQSNDGNNLTVSPAIASSTTVVSTKDCDVTGNKLWYEYEPTVVTLKGKLISAKGETPDEKEVSYPALQLDSPISIRGNGESNNPETGVTIIQLALNKQLWPVYESSKGTSVTVTGTLFQRSSPYHYAKVLITATQLVNSKPLCP
;
A
#
# COMPACT_ATOMS: atom_id res chain seq x y z
N MET A 1 -71.01 7.04 -41.82
CA MET A 1 -70.43 5.74 -41.38
C MET A 1 -71.47 4.97 -40.58
N PHE A 2 -71.67 3.68 -40.84
CA PHE A 2 -72.71 2.88 -40.18
C PHE A 2 -72.17 2.20 -38.92
N CYS A 3 -72.96 2.19 -37.84
CA CYS A 3 -72.58 1.52 -36.60
C CYS A 3 -72.61 -0.01 -36.77
N SER A 4 -71.52 -0.70 -36.46
CA SER A 4 -71.43 -2.17 -36.52
C SER A 4 -72.33 -2.89 -35.50
N LYS A 5 -72.83 -2.19 -34.48
CA LYS A 5 -73.72 -2.75 -33.45
C LYS A 5 -75.21 -2.59 -33.79
N CYS A 6 -75.64 -1.44 -34.30
CA CYS A 6 -77.07 -1.15 -34.50
C CYS A 6 -77.44 -0.70 -35.91
N GLY A 7 -76.48 -0.55 -36.82
CA GLY A 7 -76.72 -0.19 -38.22
C GLY A 7 -77.09 1.28 -38.47
N VAL A 8 -77.18 2.13 -37.45
CA VAL A 8 -77.51 3.56 -37.62
C VAL A 8 -76.38 4.31 -38.32
N GLU A 9 -76.74 5.22 -39.23
CA GLU A 9 -75.80 6.12 -39.90
C GLU A 9 -75.33 7.24 -38.97
N ASN A 10 -74.02 7.46 -38.91
CA ASN A 10 -73.39 8.51 -38.11
C ASN A 10 -72.52 9.42 -38.99
N GLN A 11 -72.34 10.66 -38.57
CA GLN A 11 -71.47 11.63 -39.25
C GLN A 11 -70.01 11.18 -39.24
N VAL A 12 -69.26 11.57 -40.27
CA VAL A 12 -67.84 11.25 -40.40
C VAL A 12 -67.07 11.95 -39.28
N GLY A 13 -66.42 11.17 -38.40
CA GLY A 13 -65.67 11.68 -37.23
C GLY A 13 -66.38 11.54 -35.88
N SER A 14 -67.60 10.97 -35.83
CA SER A 14 -68.28 10.68 -34.56
C SER A 14 -67.53 9.62 -33.74
N LYS A 15 -67.17 9.94 -32.48
CA LYS A 15 -66.49 9.01 -31.55
C LYS A 15 -67.43 7.93 -31.00
N PHE A 16 -68.73 8.21 -30.97
CA PHE A 16 -69.78 7.31 -30.47
C PHE A 16 -70.98 7.32 -31.43
N CYS A 17 -71.71 6.22 -31.47
CA CYS A 17 -72.94 6.11 -32.25
C CYS A 17 -74.08 6.91 -31.61
N GLY A 18 -74.72 7.80 -32.36
CA GLY A 18 -75.87 8.59 -31.90
C GLY A 18 -77.14 7.78 -31.62
N GLY A 19 -77.21 6.52 -32.11
CA GLY A 19 -78.36 5.64 -31.89
C GLY A 19 -78.23 4.72 -30.67
N CYS A 20 -77.08 4.06 -30.50
CA CYS A 20 -76.90 3.05 -29.43
C CYS A 20 -75.77 3.36 -28.43
N GLY A 21 -75.05 4.48 -28.59
CA GLY A 21 -73.95 4.86 -27.70
C GLY A 21 -72.66 4.04 -27.84
N ALA A 22 -72.61 3.05 -28.74
CA ALA A 22 -71.40 2.26 -28.96
C ALA A 22 -70.24 3.13 -29.47
N ALA A 23 -69.03 2.92 -28.94
CA ALA A 23 -67.83 3.57 -29.41
C ALA A 23 -67.54 3.16 -30.86
N ILE A 24 -67.36 4.15 -31.73
CA ILE A 24 -67.04 3.94 -33.13
C ILE A 24 -65.53 4.15 -33.24
N SER A 25 -64.78 3.03 -33.26
CA SER A 25 -63.33 3.08 -33.46
C SER A 25 -63.06 3.64 -34.85
N ALA A 26 -62.25 4.70 -34.92
CA ALA A 26 -61.77 5.28 -36.17
C ALA A 26 -60.83 4.29 -36.87
N THR A 27 -61.39 3.25 -37.48
CA THR A 27 -60.66 2.36 -38.39
C THR A 27 -60.54 3.08 -39.72
N GLU A 28 -59.38 3.71 -39.87
CA GLU A 28 -58.59 3.90 -41.09
C GLU A 28 -59.38 4.17 -42.38
N LEU A 29 -59.43 5.46 -42.74
CA LEU A 29 -59.57 5.88 -44.13
C LEU A 29 -58.51 5.15 -44.99
N PRO A 30 -58.87 4.68 -46.20
CA PRO A 30 -57.93 4.01 -47.09
C PRO A 30 -56.87 5.03 -47.54
N LEU A 31 -55.72 5.00 -46.88
CA LEU A 31 -54.56 5.79 -47.26
C LEU A 31 -53.97 5.12 -48.50
N ALA A 32 -54.13 5.79 -49.63
CA ALA A 32 -53.40 5.52 -50.86
C ALA A 32 -51.90 5.34 -50.53
N ASN A 33 -51.34 4.22 -50.99
CA ASN A 33 -49.92 3.93 -51.09
C ASN A 33 -49.11 4.06 -49.79
N SER A 34 -48.90 2.94 -49.11
CA SER A 34 -47.78 2.76 -48.18
C SER A 34 -46.45 2.80 -48.95
N ALA A 35 -46.00 3.99 -49.35
CA ALA A 35 -44.59 4.20 -49.64
C ALA A 35 -43.80 3.88 -48.35
N PRO A 36 -42.70 3.12 -48.42
CA PRO A 36 -41.89 2.84 -47.24
C PRO A 36 -41.43 4.17 -46.61
N LEU A 37 -41.37 4.21 -45.26
CA LEU A 37 -40.96 5.36 -44.43
C LEU A 37 -39.64 6.04 -44.84
N VAL A 38 -38.85 5.41 -45.71
CA VAL A 38 -37.74 5.94 -46.52
C VAL A 38 -37.74 5.14 -47.83
N ALA A 39 -37.61 5.79 -48.99
CA ALA A 39 -37.57 5.09 -50.27
C ALA A 39 -36.27 4.26 -50.43
N ASP A 40 -36.37 3.05 -51.02
CA ASP A 40 -35.22 2.17 -51.29
C ASP A 40 -34.13 2.86 -52.12
N LYS A 41 -34.55 3.70 -53.07
CA LYS A 41 -33.68 4.52 -53.92
C LYS A 41 -32.85 5.52 -53.10
N ASP A 42 -33.44 6.15 -52.09
CA ASP A 42 -32.75 7.14 -51.25
C ASP A 42 -31.70 6.46 -50.36
N LEU A 43 -32.01 5.27 -49.85
CA LEU A 43 -31.05 4.44 -49.13
C LEU A 43 -29.89 4.00 -50.02
N GLU A 44 -30.15 3.60 -51.27
CA GLU A 44 -29.11 3.27 -52.24
C GLU A 44 -28.18 4.45 -52.50
N MET A 45 -28.74 5.63 -52.75
CA MET A 45 -27.98 6.86 -52.99
C MET A 45 -27.18 7.30 -51.76
N PHE A 46 -27.74 7.16 -50.56
CA PHE A 46 -27.05 7.48 -49.31
C PHE A 46 -25.93 6.48 -48.98
N VAL A 47 -26.15 5.18 -49.17
CA VAL A 47 -25.17 4.14 -48.80
C VAL A 47 -24.05 4.00 -49.84
N GLY A 48 -24.37 4.23 -51.11
CA GLY A 48 -23.48 4.15 -52.26
C GLY A 48 -23.10 2.71 -52.64
N LYS A 49 -21.86 2.52 -53.08
CA LYS A 49 -21.34 1.25 -53.67
C LYS A 49 -21.61 -0.02 -52.84
N ASN A 50 -21.73 0.10 -51.52
CA ASN A 50 -21.95 -1.03 -50.62
C ASN A 50 -23.43 -1.29 -50.31
N TYR A 51 -24.37 -0.68 -51.04
CA TYR A 51 -25.79 -0.79 -50.76
C TYR A 51 -26.30 -2.22 -50.78
N SER A 52 -25.94 -3.01 -51.79
CA SER A 52 -26.35 -4.41 -51.92
C SER A 52 -25.96 -5.27 -50.70
N TYR A 53 -24.76 -5.04 -50.15
CA TYR A 53 -24.30 -5.65 -48.91
C TYR A 53 -25.20 -5.28 -47.72
N TYR A 54 -25.43 -3.98 -47.51
CA TYR A 54 -26.22 -3.50 -46.37
C TYR A 54 -27.70 -3.88 -46.49
N LYS A 55 -28.29 -3.81 -47.68
CA LYS A 55 -29.67 -4.24 -47.95
C LYS A 55 -29.91 -5.69 -47.55
N LYS A 56 -28.97 -6.58 -47.90
CA LYS A 56 -28.99 -7.99 -47.47
C LYS A 56 -28.88 -8.13 -45.95
N MET A 57 -27.94 -7.42 -45.33
CA MET A 57 -27.73 -7.50 -43.87
C MET A 57 -28.88 -6.90 -43.05
N TRP A 58 -29.62 -5.95 -43.61
CA TRP A 58 -30.77 -5.32 -42.98
C TRP A 58 -32.06 -6.13 -43.11
N GLY A 59 -32.04 -7.23 -43.87
CA GLY A 59 -33.22 -8.07 -44.09
C GLY A 59 -34.37 -7.31 -44.75
N ILE A 60 -34.07 -6.34 -45.62
CA ILE A 60 -35.07 -5.66 -46.47
C ILE A 60 -35.45 -6.62 -47.61
N SER A 61 -36.00 -7.77 -47.24
CA SER A 61 -36.57 -8.79 -48.11
C SER A 61 -37.93 -9.16 -47.54
N GLU A 62 -38.97 -9.11 -48.37
CA GLU A 62 -40.34 -9.45 -48.00
C GLU A 62 -40.42 -10.88 -47.42
N GLY A 63 -40.81 -11.01 -46.14
CA GLY A 63 -41.24 -12.29 -45.55
C GLY A 63 -40.20 -13.17 -44.82
N GLY A 64 -38.96 -12.73 -44.57
CA GLY A 64 -37.93 -13.56 -43.93
C GLY A 64 -37.69 -13.30 -42.44
N ASN A 65 -37.58 -14.36 -41.62
CA ASN A 65 -37.15 -14.31 -40.21
C ASN A 65 -35.92 -13.39 -40.02
N LYS A 66 -35.97 -12.47 -39.05
CA LYS A 66 -34.86 -11.54 -38.73
C LYS A 66 -33.60 -12.33 -38.37
N LYS A 67 -32.69 -12.53 -39.34
CA LYS A 67 -31.38 -13.14 -39.09
C LYS A 67 -30.50 -12.15 -38.33
N LEU A 68 -29.79 -12.63 -37.32
CA LEU A 68 -28.77 -11.85 -36.61
C LEU A 68 -27.64 -11.52 -37.61
N SER A 69 -27.44 -10.24 -37.92
CA SER A 69 -26.37 -9.79 -38.84
C SER A 69 -25.13 -9.41 -38.03
N PHE A 70 -23.94 -9.81 -38.49
CA PHE A 70 -22.66 -9.43 -37.88
C PHE A 70 -21.86 -8.52 -38.82
N ASN A 71 -21.34 -7.41 -38.29
CA ASN A 71 -20.50 -6.47 -39.02
C ASN A 71 -19.05 -6.60 -38.54
N LEU A 72 -18.22 -7.25 -39.36
CA LEU A 72 -16.82 -7.51 -39.04
C LEU A 72 -15.99 -6.22 -38.90
N ALA A 73 -16.28 -5.19 -39.71
CA ALA A 73 -15.56 -3.92 -39.63
C ALA A 73 -15.89 -3.16 -38.34
N ALA A 74 -17.16 -3.14 -37.93
CA ALA A 74 -17.56 -2.55 -36.66
C ALA A 74 -16.99 -3.31 -35.45
N PHE A 75 -16.79 -4.63 -35.55
CA PHE A 75 -16.12 -5.42 -34.53
C PHE A 75 -14.63 -5.10 -34.41
N LEU A 76 -13.88 -5.14 -35.52
CA LEU A 76 -12.42 -4.97 -35.49
C LEU A 76 -11.97 -3.51 -35.29
N VAL A 77 -12.70 -2.55 -35.88
CA VAL A 77 -12.28 -1.15 -35.96
C VAL A 77 -13.41 -0.19 -35.62
N SER A 78 -14.17 -0.49 -34.56
CA SER A 78 -15.43 0.13 -34.13
C SER A 78 -15.55 1.64 -34.41
N VAL A 79 -14.84 2.49 -33.66
CA VAL A 79 -14.91 3.96 -33.79
C VAL A 79 -14.52 4.41 -35.21
N PHE A 80 -13.50 3.79 -35.79
CA PHE A 80 -12.95 4.17 -37.10
C PHE A 80 -13.90 3.80 -38.25
N TRP A 81 -14.56 2.65 -38.19
CA TRP A 81 -15.61 2.28 -39.13
C TRP A 81 -16.81 3.24 -39.04
N MET A 82 -17.22 3.63 -37.83
CA MET A 82 -18.29 4.61 -37.65
C MET A 82 -17.92 5.97 -38.25
N ALA A 83 -16.70 6.46 -37.99
CA ALA A 83 -16.20 7.70 -38.57
C ALA A 83 -16.09 7.62 -40.11
N TYR A 84 -15.59 6.50 -40.63
CA TYR A 84 -15.51 6.25 -42.08
C TYR A 84 -16.89 6.29 -42.75
N ARG A 85 -17.95 5.78 -42.11
CA ARG A 85 -19.34 5.84 -42.59
C ARG A 85 -20.07 7.13 -42.20
N LYS A 86 -19.34 8.17 -41.79
CA LYS A 86 -19.85 9.50 -41.41
C LYS A 86 -20.78 9.53 -40.19
N MET A 87 -20.76 8.50 -39.36
CA MET A 87 -21.50 8.45 -38.10
C MET A 87 -20.74 9.16 -36.96
N TYR A 88 -20.37 10.43 -37.17
CA TYR A 88 -19.45 11.15 -36.29
C TYR A 88 -19.93 11.26 -34.84
N PHE A 89 -21.24 11.47 -34.62
CA PHE A 89 -21.80 11.50 -33.27
C PHE A 89 -21.63 10.16 -32.54
N ASN A 90 -21.96 9.05 -33.21
CA ASN A 90 -21.80 7.70 -32.63
C ASN A 90 -20.32 7.38 -32.38
N ALA A 91 -19.44 7.76 -33.31
CA ALA A 91 -17.99 7.58 -33.17
C ALA A 91 -17.44 8.35 -31.97
N SER A 92 -17.78 9.64 -31.83
CA SER A 92 -17.35 10.48 -30.70
C SER A 92 -17.90 9.98 -29.37
N MET A 93 -19.17 9.58 -29.32
CA MET A 93 -19.78 9.03 -28.10
C MET A 93 -19.08 7.74 -27.66
N LEU A 94 -18.80 6.82 -28.59
CA LEU A 94 -18.11 5.57 -28.29
C LEU A 94 -16.65 5.80 -27.85
N LEU A 95 -15.97 6.76 -28.49
CA LEU A 95 -14.62 7.17 -28.09
C LEU A 95 -14.59 7.74 -26.67
N ALA A 96 -15.57 8.60 -26.33
CA ALA A 96 -15.70 9.15 -24.99
C ALA A 96 -15.94 8.05 -23.95
N ILE A 97 -16.90 7.15 -24.18
CA ILE A 97 -17.21 6.02 -23.27
C ILE A 97 -15.97 5.16 -23.02
N THR A 98 -15.28 4.74 -24.07
CA THR A 98 -14.10 3.86 -23.94
C THR A 98 -12.94 4.56 -23.23
N SER A 99 -12.76 5.86 -23.47
CA SER A 99 -11.72 6.66 -22.82
C SER A 99 -12.04 6.97 -21.35
N SER A 100 -13.31 7.21 -21.02
CA SER A 100 -13.77 7.37 -19.64
C SER A 100 -13.55 6.11 -18.81
N VAL A 101 -13.74 4.91 -19.37
CA VAL A 101 -13.44 3.66 -18.67
C VAL A 101 -11.95 3.55 -18.33
N ALA A 102 -11.04 3.96 -19.22
CA ALA A 102 -9.61 3.96 -18.92
C ALA A 102 -9.28 4.88 -17.72
N LEU A 103 -9.87 6.07 -17.68
CA LEU A 103 -9.73 7.00 -16.55
C LEU A 103 -10.28 6.42 -15.25
N LEU A 104 -11.49 5.86 -15.27
CA LEU A 104 -12.09 5.22 -14.09
C LEU A 104 -11.22 4.05 -13.61
N SER A 105 -10.75 3.19 -14.51
CA SER A 105 -9.87 2.08 -14.15
C SER A 105 -8.60 2.57 -13.43
N TYR A 106 -8.03 3.70 -13.88
CA TYR A 106 -6.89 4.33 -13.22
C TYR A 106 -7.24 4.87 -11.84
N PHE A 107 -8.30 5.69 -11.71
CA PHE A 107 -8.67 6.31 -10.43
C PHE A 107 -9.11 5.29 -9.37
N PHE A 108 -9.73 4.18 -9.79
CA PHE A 108 -10.24 3.14 -8.90
C PHE A 108 -9.30 1.94 -8.75
N ASN A 109 -8.07 2.00 -9.29
CA ASN A 109 -7.09 0.90 -9.27
C ASN A 109 -7.67 -0.44 -9.73
N ILE A 110 -8.51 -0.41 -10.78
CA ILE A 110 -9.15 -1.60 -11.31
C ILE A 110 -8.09 -2.48 -12.01
N PRO A 111 -8.05 -3.80 -11.75
CA PRO A 111 -7.08 -4.69 -12.39
C PRO A 111 -7.14 -4.58 -13.93
N SER A 112 -5.97 -4.56 -14.58
CA SER A 112 -5.84 -4.28 -16.02
C SER A 112 -6.65 -5.23 -16.93
N GLY A 113 -6.92 -6.46 -16.48
CA GLY A 113 -7.76 -7.42 -17.19
C GLY A 113 -9.21 -6.96 -17.44
N TRP A 114 -9.77 -6.13 -16.55
CA TRP A 114 -11.14 -5.63 -16.69
C TRP A 114 -11.30 -4.65 -17.85
N SER A 115 -10.32 -3.78 -18.06
CA SER A 115 -10.32 -2.85 -19.21
C SER A 115 -10.32 -3.63 -20.53
N GLY A 116 -9.52 -4.69 -20.62
CA GLY A 116 -9.50 -5.58 -21.79
C GLY A 116 -10.82 -6.31 -22.02
N ALA A 117 -11.43 -6.85 -20.96
CA ALA A 117 -12.74 -7.50 -21.04
C ALA A 117 -13.84 -6.52 -21.49
N PHE A 118 -13.83 -5.29 -20.99
CA PHE A 118 -14.75 -4.24 -21.42
C PHE A 118 -14.55 -3.87 -22.89
N SER A 119 -13.32 -3.69 -23.36
CA SER A 119 -13.03 -3.43 -24.78
C SER A 119 -13.53 -4.56 -25.68
N LEU A 120 -13.38 -5.82 -25.26
CA LEU A 120 -13.88 -6.97 -26.01
C LEU A 120 -15.41 -6.98 -26.05
N LEU A 121 -16.08 -6.70 -24.93
CA LEU A 121 -17.53 -6.57 -24.88
C LEU A 121 -18.03 -5.49 -25.84
N VAL A 122 -17.41 -4.31 -25.82
CA VAL A 122 -17.74 -3.20 -26.73
C VAL A 122 -17.55 -3.60 -28.19
N ALA A 123 -16.47 -4.32 -28.52
CA ALA A 123 -16.23 -4.82 -29.87
C ALA A 123 -17.36 -5.76 -30.33
N PHE A 124 -17.76 -6.73 -29.50
CA PHE A 124 -18.87 -7.63 -29.82
C PHE A 124 -20.20 -6.89 -29.98
N VAL A 125 -20.51 -5.96 -29.08
CA VAL A 125 -21.70 -5.10 -29.20
C VAL A 125 -21.69 -4.33 -30.51
N CYS A 126 -20.55 -3.72 -30.88
CA CYS A 126 -20.41 -3.03 -32.16
C CYS A 126 -20.54 -3.98 -33.36
N GLY A 127 -20.02 -5.20 -33.27
CA GLY A 127 -20.14 -6.23 -34.31
C GLY A 127 -21.60 -6.61 -34.58
N PHE A 128 -22.37 -6.92 -33.53
CA PHE A 128 -23.78 -7.30 -33.68
C PHE A 128 -24.70 -6.13 -33.96
N ALA A 129 -24.45 -4.95 -33.36
CA ALA A 129 -25.31 -3.78 -33.53
C ALA A 129 -24.93 -2.91 -34.74
N GLY A 130 -23.73 -3.04 -35.29
CA GLY A 130 -23.16 -2.10 -36.27
C GLY A 130 -24.06 -1.88 -37.49
N ASN A 131 -24.54 -2.94 -38.12
CA ASN A 131 -25.44 -2.83 -39.28
C ASN A 131 -26.74 -2.11 -38.93
N HIS A 132 -27.33 -2.39 -37.77
CA HIS A 132 -28.56 -1.76 -37.31
C HIS A 132 -28.34 -0.27 -36.97
N LEU A 133 -27.23 0.05 -36.27
CA LEU A 133 -26.84 1.42 -35.97
C LEU A 133 -26.67 2.25 -37.25
N TYR A 134 -26.03 1.68 -38.27
CA TYR A 134 -25.86 2.37 -39.55
C TYR A 134 -27.18 2.56 -40.30
N LYS A 135 -28.09 1.56 -40.27
CA LYS A 135 -29.44 1.69 -40.84
C LYS A 135 -30.21 2.84 -40.19
N SER A 136 -30.28 2.85 -38.86
CA SER A 136 -30.97 3.89 -38.08
C SER A 136 -30.39 5.28 -38.34
N HIS A 137 -29.06 5.38 -38.45
CA HIS A 137 -28.40 6.63 -38.82
C HIS A 137 -28.77 7.09 -40.23
N ALA A 138 -28.70 6.20 -41.22
CA ALA A 138 -29.04 6.51 -42.60
C ALA A 138 -30.49 6.96 -42.73
N GLU A 139 -31.44 6.19 -42.19
CA GLU A 139 -32.87 6.53 -42.24
C GLU A 139 -33.18 7.87 -41.58
N ARG A 140 -32.60 8.16 -40.40
CA ARG A 140 -32.78 9.45 -39.73
C ARG A 140 -32.23 10.60 -40.58
N LYS A 141 -31.03 10.44 -41.13
CA LYS A 141 -30.39 11.50 -41.93
C LYS A 141 -31.15 11.75 -43.24
N ILE A 142 -31.60 10.70 -43.92
CA ILE A 142 -32.43 10.79 -45.13
C ILE A 142 -33.75 11.49 -44.82
N LYS A 143 -34.44 11.13 -43.73
CA LYS A 143 -35.67 11.81 -43.29
C LYS A 143 -35.45 13.30 -43.05
N THR A 144 -34.34 13.69 -42.42
CA THR A 144 -34.01 15.10 -42.22
C THR A 144 -33.76 15.83 -43.54
N ILE A 145 -33.02 15.23 -44.47
CA ILE A 145 -32.73 15.85 -45.79
C ILE A 145 -34.02 16.02 -46.59
N THR A 146 -34.81 14.96 -46.70
CA THR A 146 -36.08 14.95 -47.46
C THR A 146 -37.14 15.88 -46.87
N ALA A 147 -37.25 15.99 -45.54
CA ALA A 147 -38.17 16.92 -44.89
C ALA A 147 -37.77 18.40 -45.09
N THR A 148 -36.48 18.69 -45.27
CA THR A 148 -35.98 20.06 -45.44
C THR A 148 -36.13 20.56 -46.89
N GLN A 149 -36.18 19.64 -47.86
CA GLN A 149 -36.17 19.94 -49.30
C GLN A 149 -37.38 19.33 -50.01
N LEU A 150 -38.59 19.64 -49.53
CA LEU A 150 -39.87 19.03 -49.92
C LEU A 150 -40.22 19.08 -51.43
N ASN A 151 -39.46 19.78 -52.29
CA ASN A 151 -39.75 19.93 -53.72
C ASN A 151 -38.50 19.92 -54.63
N GLN A 152 -37.34 19.44 -54.15
CA GLN A 152 -36.10 19.37 -54.96
C GLN A 152 -35.59 17.93 -55.10
N ASP A 153 -34.87 17.67 -56.19
CA ASP A 153 -34.17 16.40 -56.38
C ASP A 153 -32.97 16.33 -55.42
N ASN A 154 -33.10 15.55 -54.36
CA ASN A 154 -32.15 15.52 -53.25
C ASN A 154 -30.95 14.58 -53.47
N ASN A 155 -30.81 13.99 -54.67
CA ASN A 155 -29.81 12.96 -54.99
C ASN A 155 -28.36 13.43 -54.67
N ASN A 156 -28.04 14.68 -54.97
CA ASN A 156 -26.71 15.25 -54.70
C ASN A 156 -26.43 15.39 -53.20
N GLU A 157 -27.42 15.82 -52.41
CA GLU A 157 -27.25 15.97 -50.96
C GLU A 157 -27.18 14.60 -50.26
N LEU A 158 -28.00 13.63 -50.70
CA LEU A 158 -27.99 12.27 -50.18
C LEU A 158 -26.64 11.58 -50.37
N SER A 159 -26.06 11.68 -51.58
CA SER A 159 -24.75 11.10 -51.88
C SER A 159 -23.60 11.84 -51.18
N THR A 160 -23.74 13.15 -50.97
CA THR A 160 -22.73 13.98 -50.27
C THR A 160 -22.73 13.74 -48.77
N GLN A 161 -23.90 13.64 -48.12
CA GLN A 161 -24.03 13.37 -46.68
C GLN A 161 -23.79 11.88 -46.36
N GLY A 162 -24.09 11.00 -47.31
CA GLY A 162 -23.86 9.57 -47.23
C GLY A 162 -22.46 9.12 -47.66
N GLY A 163 -22.34 7.88 -48.10
CA GLY A 163 -21.08 7.32 -48.60
C GLY A 163 -20.02 7.13 -47.50
N THR A 164 -18.78 7.50 -47.82
CA THR A 164 -17.61 7.24 -46.97
C THR A 164 -16.66 8.44 -46.91
N ASN A 165 -15.95 8.61 -45.79
CA ASN A 165 -14.96 9.67 -45.62
C ASN A 165 -13.67 9.13 -44.97
N GLY A 166 -12.66 8.85 -45.80
CA GLY A 166 -11.36 8.36 -45.34
C GLY A 166 -10.57 9.39 -44.52
N TRP A 167 -10.69 10.68 -44.84
CA TRP A 167 -10.04 11.76 -44.10
C TRP A 167 -10.63 11.94 -42.71
N ALA A 168 -11.96 11.81 -42.57
CA ALA A 168 -12.58 11.82 -41.25
C ALA A 168 -12.08 10.64 -40.40
N MET A 169 -11.98 9.43 -40.97
CA MET A 169 -11.40 8.29 -40.28
C MET A 169 -9.97 8.58 -39.82
N ALA A 170 -9.11 9.12 -40.69
CA ALA A 170 -7.74 9.50 -40.34
C ALA A 170 -7.69 10.55 -39.20
N GLY A 171 -8.61 11.53 -39.23
CA GLY A 171 -8.75 12.51 -38.15
C GLY A 171 -9.12 11.86 -36.80
N PHE A 172 -10.06 10.92 -36.78
CA PHE A 172 -10.40 10.16 -35.57
C PHE A 172 -9.24 9.28 -35.09
N VAL A 173 -8.45 8.68 -36.00
CA VAL A 173 -7.23 7.96 -35.64
C VAL A 173 -6.22 8.89 -34.96
N LEU A 174 -6.00 10.09 -35.50
CA LEU A 174 -5.12 11.08 -34.89
C LEU A 174 -5.60 11.50 -33.50
N ILE A 175 -6.90 11.78 -33.34
CA ILE A 175 -7.51 12.11 -32.04
C ILE A 175 -7.33 10.97 -31.05
N TYR A 176 -7.57 9.72 -31.46
CA TYR A 176 -7.40 8.55 -30.62
C TYR A 176 -5.94 8.41 -30.13
N ILE A 177 -4.97 8.60 -31.03
CA ILE A 177 -3.53 8.56 -30.70
C ILE A 177 -3.16 9.68 -29.73
N MET A 178 -3.56 10.92 -30.03
CA MET A 178 -3.29 12.09 -29.18
C MET A 178 -3.90 11.92 -27.78
N LEU A 179 -5.16 11.47 -27.71
CA LEU A 179 -5.83 11.20 -26.44
C LEU A 179 -5.11 10.10 -25.65
N GLY A 180 -4.70 9.02 -26.31
CA GLY A 180 -3.90 7.96 -25.68
C GLY A 180 -2.56 8.47 -25.15
N MET A 181 -1.85 9.33 -25.88
CA MET A 181 -0.61 9.96 -25.40
C MET A 181 -0.86 10.87 -24.20
N THR A 182 -1.86 11.75 -24.26
CA THR A 182 -2.21 12.64 -23.15
C THR A 182 -2.59 11.84 -21.91
N LEU A 183 -3.44 10.82 -22.05
CA LEU A 183 -3.80 9.93 -20.94
C LEU A 183 -2.58 9.17 -20.41
N GLY A 184 -1.69 8.68 -21.28
CA GLY A 184 -0.46 8.02 -20.88
C GLY A 184 0.50 8.94 -20.10
N LEU A 185 0.57 10.22 -20.47
CA LEU A 185 1.34 11.23 -19.73
C LEU A 185 0.69 11.55 -18.38
N LEU A 186 -0.64 11.65 -18.32
CA LEU A 186 -1.38 11.88 -17.07
C LEU A 186 -1.31 10.69 -16.10
N MET A 187 -1.38 9.48 -16.64
CA MET A 187 -1.31 8.22 -15.88
C MET A 187 0.12 7.74 -15.68
N ARG A 188 1.13 8.51 -16.10
CA ARG A 188 2.53 8.15 -15.90
C ARG A 188 2.78 8.08 -14.40
N SER A 189 2.89 6.85 -13.90
CA SER A 189 3.22 6.61 -12.50
C SER A 189 4.51 7.32 -12.16
N ASP A 190 4.52 7.94 -10.99
CA ASP A 190 5.69 8.65 -10.47
C ASP A 190 6.93 7.73 -10.51
N PRO A 191 8.00 8.11 -11.24
CA PRO A 191 9.19 7.28 -11.38
C PRO A 191 9.83 6.98 -10.02
N VAL A 192 9.75 7.94 -9.08
CA VAL A 192 10.24 7.77 -7.71
C VAL A 192 9.43 6.70 -7.00
N LYS A 193 8.09 6.68 -7.16
CA LYS A 193 7.23 5.66 -6.54
C LYS A 193 7.56 4.25 -7.00
N GLN A 194 7.81 4.04 -8.30
CA GLN A 194 8.20 2.73 -8.82
C GLN A 194 9.57 2.29 -8.30
N GLU A 195 10.55 3.20 -8.39
CA GLU A 195 11.90 2.91 -7.95
C GLU A 195 11.96 2.66 -6.44
N LEU A 196 11.22 3.43 -5.63
CA LEU A 196 11.13 3.26 -4.19
C LEU A 196 10.51 1.91 -3.80
N ALA A 197 9.48 1.46 -4.51
CA ALA A 197 8.88 0.15 -4.28
C ALA A 197 9.86 -0.99 -4.59
N LYS A 198 10.63 -0.87 -5.68
CA LYS A 198 11.69 -1.82 -6.03
C LYS A 198 12.82 -1.80 -5.01
N TYR A 199 13.31 -0.61 -4.67
CA TYR A 199 14.38 -0.37 -3.70
C TYR A 199 14.04 -0.92 -2.31
N SER A 200 12.83 -0.64 -1.82
CA SER A 200 12.33 -1.16 -0.54
C SER A 200 12.28 -2.69 -0.51
N ASN A 201 11.90 -3.34 -1.61
CA ASN A 201 11.88 -4.79 -1.71
C ASN A 201 13.29 -5.38 -1.76
N GLU A 202 14.23 -4.74 -2.46
CA GLU A 202 15.63 -5.18 -2.49
C GLU A 202 16.30 -5.03 -1.11
N ILE A 203 16.05 -3.93 -0.38
CA ILE A 203 16.49 -3.80 1.03
C ILE A 203 15.86 -4.88 1.92
N LEU A 204 14.59 -5.23 1.69
CA LEU A 204 13.92 -6.30 2.45
C LEU A 204 14.52 -7.68 2.16
N LYS A 205 14.98 -7.95 0.93
CA LYS A 205 15.67 -9.21 0.62
C LYS A 205 17.02 -9.31 1.33
N THR A 206 17.71 -8.19 1.52
CA THR A 206 18.97 -8.14 2.29
C THR A 206 18.75 -8.12 3.82
N ASP A 207 17.50 -8.20 4.29
CA ASP A 207 17.13 -8.19 5.72
C ASP A 207 17.68 -9.41 6.49
N THR A 208 17.91 -10.54 5.82
CA THR A 208 18.58 -11.70 6.44
C THR A 208 20.00 -11.34 6.85
N SER A 209 20.81 -10.80 5.93
CA SER A 209 22.17 -10.34 6.20
C SER A 209 22.19 -9.22 7.26
N ARG A 210 21.20 -8.33 7.24
CA ARG A 210 21.03 -7.25 8.24
C ARG A 210 20.75 -7.80 9.65
N LYS A 211 19.84 -8.78 9.78
CA LYS A 211 19.50 -9.41 11.07
C LYS A 211 20.66 -10.21 11.65
N GLU A 212 21.38 -10.94 10.79
CA GLU A 212 22.59 -11.66 11.19
C GLU A 212 23.70 -10.71 11.63
N PHE A 213 23.88 -9.59 10.93
CA PHE A 213 24.81 -8.54 11.31
C PHE A 213 24.45 -7.90 12.65
N ALA A 214 23.19 -7.50 12.85
CA ALA A 214 22.72 -6.92 14.10
C ALA A 214 22.90 -7.88 15.29
N SER A 215 22.62 -9.16 15.08
CA SER A 215 22.82 -10.20 16.10
C SER A 215 24.30 -10.39 16.44
N ALA A 216 25.17 -10.40 15.43
CA ALA A 216 26.62 -10.54 15.62
C ALA A 216 27.22 -9.34 16.36
N LEU A 217 26.79 -8.11 16.02
CA LEU A 217 27.18 -6.88 16.72
C LEU A 217 26.82 -6.92 18.21
N LEU A 218 25.62 -7.40 18.56
CA LEU A 218 25.19 -7.53 19.95
C LEU A 218 26.00 -8.59 20.73
N VAL A 219 26.43 -9.66 20.07
CA VAL A 219 27.30 -10.69 20.66
C VAL A 219 28.71 -10.11 20.88
N ALA A 220 29.30 -9.48 19.88
CA ALA A 220 30.60 -8.84 19.95
C ALA A 220 30.70 -7.78 21.07
N GLN A 221 29.63 -7.01 21.28
CA GLN A 221 29.54 -6.04 22.37
C GLN A 221 29.51 -6.66 23.77
N ARG A 222 29.18 -7.96 23.89
CA ARG A 222 28.99 -8.65 25.17
C ARG A 222 30.12 -9.62 25.50
N THR A 223 30.76 -10.23 24.51
CA THR A 223 31.64 -11.39 24.74
C THR A 223 33.10 -11.03 24.99
N GLU A 224 33.54 -9.79 24.73
CA GLU A 224 34.96 -9.37 24.76
C GLU A 224 35.88 -10.32 23.94
N ASN A 225 35.30 -11.14 23.05
CA ASN A 225 35.96 -12.23 22.37
C ASN A 225 36.36 -11.81 20.95
N TYR A 226 37.65 -11.87 20.66
CA TYR A 226 38.23 -11.50 19.36
C TYR A 226 37.62 -12.28 18.19
N ASP A 227 37.35 -13.58 18.34
CA ASP A 227 36.82 -14.41 17.25
C ASP A 227 35.39 -14.02 16.85
N ASP A 228 34.55 -13.69 17.84
CA ASP A 228 33.17 -13.22 17.61
C ASP A 228 33.15 -11.87 16.89
N MET A 229 34.15 -11.02 17.16
CA MET A 229 34.32 -9.74 16.48
C MET A 229 34.74 -9.90 15.02
N VAL A 230 35.70 -10.78 14.74
CA VAL A 230 36.12 -11.11 13.37
C VAL A 230 34.95 -11.67 12.56
N GLN A 231 34.14 -12.55 13.15
CA GLN A 231 32.94 -13.08 12.51
C GLN A 231 31.91 -11.98 12.23
N SER A 232 31.73 -11.04 13.15
CA SER A 232 30.83 -9.89 12.99
C SER A 232 31.28 -8.95 11.86
N TRP A 233 32.59 -8.72 11.75
CA TRP A 233 33.19 -7.92 10.67
C TRP A 233 32.98 -8.58 9.29
N SER A 234 33.19 -9.90 9.19
CA SER A 234 32.94 -10.65 7.94
C SER A 234 31.48 -10.58 7.49
N LYS A 235 30.52 -10.59 8.42
CA LYS A 235 29.09 -10.39 8.10
C LYS A 235 28.80 -8.95 7.65
N CYS A 236 29.47 -7.96 8.25
CA CYS A 236 29.36 -6.56 7.84
C CYS A 236 29.82 -6.33 6.40
N SER A 237 30.96 -6.93 6.01
CA SER A 237 31.50 -6.80 4.66
C SER A 237 30.62 -7.48 3.61
N ALA A 238 30.03 -8.64 3.93
CA ALA A 238 29.06 -9.31 3.06
C ALA A 238 27.81 -8.44 2.84
N TYR A 239 27.25 -7.87 3.91
CA TYR A 239 26.11 -6.95 3.81
C TYR A 239 26.44 -5.70 2.99
N MET A 240 27.63 -5.12 3.15
CA MET A 240 28.11 -3.99 2.34
C MET A 240 28.20 -4.32 0.85
N ALA A 241 28.68 -5.52 0.51
CA ALA A 241 28.74 -5.97 -0.88
C ALA A 241 27.34 -6.10 -1.50
N ASP A 242 26.34 -6.52 -0.72
CA ASP A 242 24.95 -6.58 -1.19
C ASP A 242 24.35 -5.19 -1.40
N LEU A 243 24.62 -4.23 -0.51
CA LEU A 243 24.18 -2.85 -0.69
C LEU A 243 24.81 -2.21 -1.95
N GLN A 244 26.09 -2.46 -2.22
CA GLN A 244 26.77 -1.94 -3.42
C GLN A 244 26.14 -2.46 -4.72
N LYS A 245 25.61 -3.70 -4.75
CA LYS A 245 24.88 -4.23 -5.92
C LYS A 245 23.59 -3.46 -6.20
N ILE A 246 22.92 -2.97 -5.15
CA ILE A 246 21.67 -2.20 -5.27
C ILE A 246 21.93 -0.84 -5.92
N ALA A 247 23.06 -0.19 -5.61
CA ALA A 247 23.42 1.14 -6.11
C ALA A 247 23.34 1.27 -7.64
N GLY A 248 23.80 0.25 -8.37
CA GLY A 248 23.82 0.24 -9.84
C GLY A 248 22.43 0.24 -10.49
N GLY A 249 21.38 -0.04 -9.72
CA GLY A 249 19.99 -0.06 -10.18
C GLY A 249 19.22 1.25 -9.94
N LEU A 250 19.81 2.25 -9.28
CA LEU A 250 19.13 3.49 -8.88
C LEU A 250 19.21 4.58 -9.95
N GLN A 251 18.07 5.19 -10.27
CA GLN A 251 17.89 6.18 -11.33
C GLN A 251 17.57 7.57 -10.79
N THR A 252 16.78 7.69 -9.71
CA THR A 252 16.34 8.97 -9.14
C THR A 252 17.26 9.47 -8.03
N GLU A 253 17.52 10.78 -8.03
CA GLU A 253 18.43 11.42 -7.07
C GLU A 253 17.93 11.31 -5.62
N GLU A 254 16.62 11.34 -5.43
CA GLU A 254 16.00 11.20 -4.10
C GLU A 254 16.27 9.81 -3.50
N VAL A 255 16.15 8.74 -4.29
CA VAL A 255 16.42 7.37 -3.83
C VAL A 255 17.93 7.13 -3.66
N LYS A 256 18.76 7.69 -4.55
CA LYS A 256 20.23 7.65 -4.41
C LYS A 256 20.70 8.31 -3.12
N THR A 257 20.15 9.47 -2.76
CA THR A 257 20.51 10.17 -1.51
C THR A 257 20.23 9.30 -0.28
N VAL A 258 19.07 8.63 -0.23
CA VAL A 258 18.73 7.68 0.84
C VAL A 258 19.71 6.52 0.86
N HIS A 259 20.04 5.97 -0.31
CA HIS A 259 20.99 4.87 -0.45
C HIS A 259 22.40 5.24 0.02
N ASP A 260 22.89 6.43 -0.33
CA ASP A 260 24.19 6.92 0.09
C ASP A 260 24.28 7.08 1.62
N LEU A 261 23.22 7.55 2.26
CA LEU A 261 23.16 7.61 3.72
C LEU A 261 23.15 6.23 4.37
N LEU A 262 22.45 5.25 3.78
CA LEU A 262 22.48 3.85 4.21
C LEU A 262 23.88 3.25 4.07
N ILE A 263 24.55 3.48 2.94
CA ILE A 263 25.94 3.05 2.69
C ILE A 263 26.87 3.68 3.72
N LYS A 264 26.85 5.01 3.89
CA LYS A 264 27.70 5.73 4.86
C LYS A 264 27.51 5.21 6.28
N SER A 265 26.25 4.99 6.68
CA SER A 265 25.91 4.43 7.98
C SER A 265 26.50 3.03 8.19
N THR A 266 26.37 2.17 7.18
CA THR A 266 26.85 0.80 7.24
C THR A 266 28.38 0.75 7.24
N THR A 267 29.04 1.55 6.40
CA THR A 267 30.50 1.73 6.39
C THR A 267 31.01 2.13 7.77
N LYS A 268 30.42 3.15 8.40
CA LYS A 268 30.80 3.58 9.75
C LYS A 268 30.64 2.48 10.79
N THR A 269 29.63 1.62 10.63
CA THR A 269 29.45 0.48 11.54
C THR A 269 30.55 -0.58 11.32
N CYS A 270 30.95 -0.85 10.07
CA CYS A 270 32.04 -1.79 9.78
C CYS A 270 33.41 -1.26 10.22
N GLU A 271 33.70 0.02 9.99
CA GLU A 271 34.93 0.69 10.46
C GLU A 271 35.03 0.64 11.99
N ALA A 272 33.91 0.89 12.68
CA ALA A 272 33.85 0.84 14.13
C ALA A 272 34.19 -0.55 14.67
N LEU A 273 33.60 -1.59 14.09
CA LEU A 273 33.85 -2.98 14.47
C LEU A 273 35.31 -3.37 14.30
N ALA A 274 35.93 -2.95 13.18
CA ALA A 274 37.34 -3.18 12.93
C ALA A 274 38.22 -2.49 13.98
N ALA A 275 37.95 -1.22 14.28
CA ALA A 275 38.71 -0.45 15.27
C ALA A 275 38.58 -1.02 16.69
N VAL A 276 37.39 -1.48 17.09
CA VAL A 276 37.20 -2.13 18.40
C VAL A 276 37.92 -3.48 18.46
N ALA A 277 37.88 -4.29 17.39
CA ALA A 277 38.54 -5.59 17.34
C ALA A 277 40.07 -5.46 17.43
N GLU A 278 40.64 -4.51 16.68
CA GLU A 278 42.06 -4.18 16.72
C GLU A 278 42.46 -3.59 18.07
N GLY A 279 41.60 -2.77 18.67
CA GLY A 279 41.79 -2.24 20.01
C GLY A 279 41.86 -3.34 21.07
N ILE A 280 40.98 -4.35 21.04
CA ILE A 280 41.01 -5.48 21.98
C ILE A 280 42.26 -6.32 21.79
N GLY A 281 42.59 -6.67 20.54
CA GLY A 281 43.76 -7.51 20.25
C GLY A 281 45.09 -6.89 20.68
N ASN A 282 45.18 -5.56 20.69
CA ASN A 282 46.40 -4.81 21.02
C ASN A 282 46.36 -4.11 22.39
N GLU A 283 45.35 -4.37 23.22
CA GLU A 283 45.10 -3.66 24.49
C GLU A 283 45.11 -2.12 24.34
N ASN A 284 44.65 -1.61 23.20
CA ASN A 284 44.72 -0.20 22.82
C ASN A 284 43.38 0.52 23.01
N ILE A 285 43.25 1.16 24.18
CA ILE A 285 42.07 1.91 24.62
C ILE A 285 41.69 3.05 23.66
N VAL A 286 42.67 3.68 23.00
CA VAL A 286 42.42 4.78 22.06
C VAL A 286 41.68 4.28 20.81
N LEU A 287 42.09 3.13 20.28
CA LEU A 287 41.42 2.49 19.14
C LEU A 287 39.99 2.05 19.49
N MET A 288 39.78 1.53 20.70
CA MET A 288 38.44 1.18 21.17
C MET A 288 37.52 2.42 21.27
N SER A 289 38.03 3.52 21.81
CA SER A 289 37.28 4.79 21.95
C SER A 289 36.91 5.41 20.58
N GLN A 290 37.83 5.32 19.61
CA GLN A 290 37.57 5.72 18.22
C GLN A 290 36.47 4.87 17.59
N GLY A 291 36.52 3.55 17.76
CA GLY A 291 35.46 2.67 17.28
C GLY A 291 34.10 3.01 17.90
N ALA A 292 34.07 3.26 19.20
CA ALA A 292 32.85 3.62 19.92
C ALA A 292 32.19 4.92 19.41
N THR A 293 33.00 5.93 19.06
CA THR A 293 32.53 7.18 18.44
C THR A 293 31.92 6.93 17.05
N GLN A 294 32.54 6.06 16.25
CA GLN A 294 32.04 5.71 14.92
C GLN A 294 30.70 4.96 14.97
N ILE A 295 30.43 4.21 16.04
CA ILE A 295 29.13 3.56 16.24
C ILE A 295 28.02 4.59 16.46
N ILE A 296 28.28 5.66 17.22
CA ILE A 296 27.35 6.76 17.45
C ILE A 296 27.06 7.49 16.13
N ASP A 297 28.09 7.80 15.35
CA ASP A 297 27.96 8.42 14.03
C ASP A 297 27.14 7.55 13.06
N ALA A 298 27.40 6.23 13.05
CA ALA A 298 26.63 5.28 12.27
C ALA A 298 25.15 5.31 12.64
N ALA A 299 24.82 5.36 13.93
CA ALA A 299 23.45 5.39 14.42
C ALA A 299 22.71 6.69 14.04
N LYS A 300 23.40 7.83 14.08
CA LYS A 300 22.86 9.12 13.60
C LYS A 300 22.51 9.06 12.11
N LEU A 301 23.42 8.52 11.29
CA LEU A 301 23.18 8.30 9.86
C LEU A 301 22.02 7.32 9.63
N ARG A 302 21.85 6.30 10.48
CA ARG A 302 20.69 5.39 10.43
C ARG A 302 19.35 6.12 10.60
N GLY A 303 19.28 7.01 11.57
CA GLY A 303 18.09 7.84 11.77
C GLY A 303 17.78 8.71 10.55
N GLN A 304 18.80 9.34 9.98
CA GLN A 304 18.64 10.23 8.83
C GLN A 304 18.08 9.53 7.59
N TRP A 305 18.65 8.40 7.17
CA TRP A 305 18.14 7.73 5.97
C TRP A 305 16.74 7.16 6.16
N LYS A 306 16.41 6.67 7.37
CA LYS A 306 15.05 6.19 7.69
C LYS A 306 14.01 7.30 7.57
N THR A 307 14.28 8.46 8.18
CA THR A 307 13.38 9.61 8.10
C THR A 307 13.23 10.09 6.67
N GLN A 308 14.33 10.22 5.91
CA GLN A 308 14.25 10.63 4.50
C GLN A 308 13.47 9.63 3.64
N LEU A 309 13.65 8.33 3.89
CA LEU A 309 12.89 7.29 3.17
C LEU A 309 11.38 7.41 3.43
N LEU A 310 10.99 7.67 4.68
CA LEU A 310 9.58 7.88 5.07
C LEU A 310 9.01 9.19 4.49
N ASP A 311 9.79 10.27 4.50
CA ASP A 311 9.39 11.55 3.92
C ASP A 311 9.19 11.45 2.41
N ILE A 312 10.10 10.77 1.69
CA ILE A 312 9.96 10.49 0.25
C ILE A 312 8.73 9.60 0.01
N ALA A 313 8.53 8.55 0.81
CA ALA A 313 7.36 7.70 0.68
C ALA A 313 6.04 8.48 0.86
N ALA A 314 5.98 9.38 1.84
CA ALA A 314 4.85 10.25 2.10
C ALA A 314 4.62 11.26 0.95
N LYS A 315 5.69 11.92 0.49
CA LYS A 315 5.67 12.88 -0.64
C LYS A 315 5.08 12.25 -1.90
N HIS A 316 5.47 11.02 -2.21
CA HIS A 316 5.05 10.29 -3.42
C HIS A 316 3.82 9.41 -3.22
N LYS A 317 3.11 9.55 -2.07
CA LYS A 317 1.89 8.80 -1.73
C LYS A 317 2.03 7.29 -2.02
N THR A 318 3.11 6.72 -1.50
CA THR A 318 3.43 5.31 -1.68
C THR A 318 3.56 4.63 -0.33
N SER A 319 2.92 3.47 -0.21
CA SER A 319 3.07 2.60 0.95
C SER A 319 4.32 1.75 0.74
N LEU A 320 5.29 1.86 1.64
CA LEU A 320 6.39 0.91 1.68
C LEU A 320 5.83 -0.44 2.16
N PRO A 321 6.18 -1.58 1.53
CA PRO A 321 5.87 -2.89 2.07
C PRO A 321 6.42 -2.92 3.49
N ILE A 322 5.54 -3.16 4.46
CA ILE A 322 5.73 -2.92 5.90
C ILE A 322 7.09 -3.49 6.35
N VAL A 323 8.11 -2.66 6.31
CA VAL A 323 9.30 -2.85 7.12
C VAL A 323 8.86 -2.37 8.49
N SER A 324 9.03 -3.21 9.50
CA SER A 324 9.16 -2.80 10.89
C SER A 324 10.37 -1.86 11.03
N ILE A 325 10.31 -0.68 10.42
CA ILE A 325 11.19 0.46 10.76
C ILE A 325 10.76 1.02 12.13
N ASN A 326 9.60 0.58 12.64
CA ASN A 326 9.27 0.56 14.07
C ASN A 326 10.03 -0.54 14.84
N ASP A 327 11.27 -0.84 14.45
CA ASP A 327 12.29 -1.01 15.49
C ASP A 327 12.30 0.31 16.29
N GLN A 328 11.46 0.36 17.33
CA GLN A 328 11.76 1.10 18.57
C GLN A 328 12.95 0.46 19.30
N SER A 329 13.84 -0.23 18.58
CA SER A 329 15.22 -0.29 18.97
C SER A 329 15.69 1.16 18.94
N ASN A 330 15.76 1.71 20.14
CA ASN A 330 16.38 2.96 20.51
C ASN A 330 17.89 2.86 20.20
N ASP A 331 18.31 2.26 19.09
CA ASP A 331 19.70 1.95 18.75
C ASP A 331 20.51 3.22 18.46
N GLY A 332 19.84 4.37 18.35
CA GLY A 332 20.50 5.69 18.39
C GLY A 332 20.81 6.19 19.81
N ASN A 333 20.00 5.81 20.80
CA ASN A 333 20.12 6.31 22.18
C ASN A 333 20.65 5.26 23.18
N ASN A 334 20.62 3.96 22.82
CA ASN A 334 21.19 2.86 23.59
C ASN A 334 22.57 2.41 23.09
N LEU A 335 23.13 3.11 22.10
CA LEU A 335 24.57 3.13 21.87
C LEU A 335 25.22 4.20 22.77
N THR A 336 24.89 4.16 24.06
CA THR A 336 25.87 4.58 25.04
C THR A 336 26.93 3.49 25.06
N VAL A 337 28.10 3.83 24.53
CA VAL A 337 29.34 3.15 24.91
C VAL A 337 29.27 2.99 26.43
N SER A 338 29.33 1.75 26.93
CA SER A 338 29.49 1.55 28.36
C SER A 338 30.61 2.50 28.82
N PRO A 339 30.46 3.28 29.91
CA PRO A 339 31.45 4.27 30.34
C PRO A 339 32.85 3.68 30.61
N ALA A 340 33.02 2.36 30.47
CA ALA A 340 34.27 1.62 30.57
C ALA A 340 35.41 2.10 29.65
N ILE A 341 35.19 2.97 28.65
CA ILE A 341 36.29 3.44 27.76
C ILE A 341 36.45 4.98 27.72
N ALA A 342 35.46 5.76 28.21
CA ALA A 342 35.52 7.23 28.16
C ALA A 342 35.91 7.90 29.50
N SER A 343 36.36 7.15 30.50
CA SER A 343 36.83 7.73 31.77
C SER A 343 37.96 6.89 32.39
N SER A 344 39.09 6.78 31.69
CA SER A 344 40.39 6.59 32.35
C SER A 344 40.99 7.94 32.76
N THR A 345 40.17 8.83 33.31
CA THR A 345 40.64 9.95 34.14
C THR A 345 39.60 10.24 35.22
N THR A 346 39.26 9.22 36.00
CA THR A 346 38.83 9.45 37.37
C THR A 346 39.10 8.18 38.15
N VAL A 347 39.90 8.34 39.19
CA VAL A 347 40.15 7.34 40.22
C VAL A 347 38.82 6.66 40.58
N VAL A 348 38.63 5.40 40.17
CA VAL A 348 37.60 4.54 40.77
C VAL A 348 38.03 4.35 42.21
N SER A 349 37.43 5.15 43.09
CA SER A 349 37.42 4.87 44.52
C SER A 349 36.75 3.52 44.72
N THR A 350 37.43 2.63 45.41
CA THR A 350 37.06 1.25 45.77
C THR A 350 35.83 1.15 46.70
N LYS A 351 34.77 1.93 46.46
CA LYS A 351 33.61 2.06 47.36
C LYS A 351 32.28 1.46 46.87
N ASP A 352 32.19 1.01 45.61
CA ASP A 352 30.92 0.57 45.01
C ASP A 352 30.80 -0.96 44.76
N CYS A 353 31.82 -1.74 45.10
CA CYS A 353 31.82 -3.21 44.98
C CYS A 353 32.26 -3.90 46.28
N ASP A 354 31.68 -5.07 46.57
CA ASP A 354 32.16 -5.99 47.61
C ASP A 354 33.55 -6.54 47.22
N VAL A 355 34.30 -7.07 48.19
CA VAL A 355 35.56 -7.82 48.03
C VAL A 355 35.50 -8.95 46.97
N THR A 356 34.31 -9.40 46.61
CA THR A 356 34.01 -10.40 45.57
C THR A 356 33.65 -9.80 44.19
N GLY A 357 33.72 -8.48 44.02
CA GLY A 357 33.41 -7.79 42.77
C GLY A 357 31.92 -7.52 42.51
N ASN A 358 31.04 -7.84 43.47
CA ASN A 358 29.60 -7.62 43.34
C ASN A 358 29.24 -6.14 43.54
N LYS A 359 28.46 -5.58 42.60
CA LYS A 359 27.97 -4.19 42.64
C LYS A 359 27.06 -3.96 43.86
N LEU A 360 27.46 -3.04 44.75
CA LEU A 360 26.75 -2.73 45.99
C LEU A 360 25.73 -1.61 45.85
N TRP A 361 25.92 -0.71 44.88
CA TRP A 361 25.08 0.46 44.65
C TRP A 361 24.37 0.43 43.30
N TYR A 362 23.06 0.63 43.33
CA TYR A 362 22.17 0.69 42.18
C TYR A 362 21.49 2.05 42.11
N GLU A 363 20.79 2.31 41.02
CA GLU A 363 20.03 3.54 40.78
C GLU A 363 18.57 3.18 40.48
N TYR A 364 17.66 4.07 40.82
CA TYR A 364 16.27 3.98 40.38
C TYR A 364 16.16 4.20 38.86
N GLU A 365 14.95 3.99 38.32
CA GLU A 365 14.61 4.18 36.92
C GLU A 365 15.11 5.54 36.38
N PRO A 366 15.58 5.60 35.12
CA PRO A 366 15.37 4.63 34.04
C PRO A 366 16.39 3.47 33.96
N THR A 367 17.33 3.37 34.89
CA THR A 367 18.39 2.36 34.86
C THR A 367 17.85 0.94 34.94
N VAL A 368 18.13 0.12 33.92
CA VAL A 368 17.80 -1.31 33.92
C VAL A 368 18.84 -2.07 34.72
N VAL A 369 18.38 -2.85 35.69
CA VAL A 369 19.21 -3.66 36.57
C VAL A 369 18.89 -5.13 36.36
N THR A 370 19.88 -5.97 36.65
CA THR A 370 19.72 -7.42 36.72
C THR A 370 20.07 -7.86 38.13
N LEU A 371 19.09 -8.41 38.83
CA LEU A 371 19.20 -8.83 40.22
C LEU A 371 18.97 -10.32 40.34
N LYS A 372 19.76 -10.97 41.18
CA LYS A 372 19.67 -12.40 41.45
C LYS A 372 19.09 -12.63 42.84
N GLY A 373 18.15 -13.55 42.92
CA GLY A 373 17.50 -13.87 44.18
C GLY A 373 16.50 -15.01 44.06
N LYS A 374 15.88 -15.35 45.17
CA LYS A 374 14.81 -16.35 45.25
C LYS A 374 13.45 -15.70 45.08
N LEU A 375 12.61 -16.25 44.20
CA LEU A 375 11.21 -15.81 44.09
C LEU A 375 10.43 -16.25 45.33
N ILE A 376 9.81 -15.29 46.01
CA ILE A 376 9.01 -15.54 47.20
C ILE A 376 7.64 -14.84 47.09
N SER A 377 6.74 -15.24 47.97
CA SER A 377 5.45 -14.59 48.21
C SER A 377 5.57 -13.92 49.56
N ALA A 378 5.95 -12.64 49.55
CA ALA A 378 6.14 -11.89 50.78
C ALA A 378 4.77 -11.51 51.37
N LYS A 379 4.74 -11.20 52.67
CA LYS A 379 3.55 -10.73 53.37
C LYS A 379 3.63 -9.21 53.51
N GLY A 380 2.51 -8.53 53.30
CA GLY A 380 2.35 -7.09 53.49
C GLY A 380 0.99 -6.81 54.13
N GLU A 381 0.78 -5.57 54.56
CA GLU A 381 -0.47 -5.12 55.15
C GLU A 381 -1.10 -4.06 54.24
N THR A 382 -2.39 -4.20 53.98
CA THR A 382 -3.17 -3.16 53.30
C THR A 382 -3.45 -1.98 54.24
N PRO A 383 -3.84 -0.80 53.72
CA PRO A 383 -4.27 0.32 54.55
C PRO A 383 -5.41 -0.01 55.54
N ASP A 384 -6.18 -1.06 55.26
CA ASP A 384 -7.27 -1.57 56.11
C ASP A 384 -6.80 -2.67 57.10
N GLU A 385 -5.50 -2.75 57.39
CA GLU A 385 -4.85 -3.72 58.30
C GLU A 385 -5.05 -5.21 57.92
N LYS A 386 -5.44 -5.51 56.68
CA LYS A 386 -5.53 -6.89 56.20
C LYS A 386 -4.20 -7.38 55.66
N GLU A 387 -3.78 -8.55 56.11
CA GLU A 387 -2.61 -9.26 55.60
C GLU A 387 -2.85 -9.71 54.15
N VAL A 388 -1.91 -9.34 53.25
CA VAL A 388 -1.92 -9.69 51.84
C VAL A 388 -0.57 -10.27 51.43
N SER A 389 -0.58 -11.18 50.46
CA SER A 389 0.66 -11.68 49.86
C SER A 389 0.95 -11.00 48.54
N TYR A 390 2.22 -10.65 48.30
CA TYR A 390 2.67 -10.01 47.07
C TYR A 390 3.91 -10.71 46.50
N PRO A 391 4.09 -10.68 45.16
CA PRO A 391 5.25 -11.26 44.51
C PRO A 391 6.50 -10.44 44.84
N ALA A 392 7.55 -11.12 45.30
CA ALA A 392 8.79 -10.48 45.68
C ALA A 392 10.02 -11.32 45.30
N LEU A 393 11.15 -10.64 45.18
CA LEU A 393 12.47 -11.22 45.02
C LEU A 393 13.23 -11.04 46.33
N GLN A 394 13.61 -12.15 46.96
CA GLN A 394 14.55 -12.16 48.08
C GLN A 394 15.97 -12.22 47.51
N LEU A 395 16.75 -11.16 47.66
CA LEU A 395 18.07 -11.02 47.06
C LEU A 395 19.08 -11.97 47.71
N ASP A 396 20.00 -12.49 46.89
CA ASP A 396 21.10 -13.35 47.38
C ASP A 396 22.05 -12.56 48.32
N SER A 397 22.21 -11.25 48.08
CA SER A 397 22.97 -10.31 48.92
C SER A 397 22.24 -8.98 49.05
N PRO A 398 22.33 -8.27 50.19
CA PRO A 398 21.75 -6.95 50.35
C PRO A 398 22.32 -5.94 49.35
N ILE A 399 21.48 -5.05 48.83
CA ILE A 399 21.90 -3.98 47.92
C ILE A 399 21.59 -2.60 48.51
N SER A 400 22.26 -1.58 47.99
CA SER A 400 21.95 -0.17 48.26
C SER A 400 21.54 0.53 46.97
N ILE A 401 20.62 1.48 47.06
CA ILE A 401 20.08 2.22 45.92
C ILE A 401 20.24 3.71 46.20
N ARG A 402 20.87 4.42 45.26
CA ARG A 402 21.08 5.87 45.33
C ARG A 402 19.75 6.58 45.09
N GLY A 403 19.43 7.52 45.98
CA GLY A 403 18.38 8.50 45.74
C GLY A 403 18.81 9.52 44.68
N ASN A 404 17.84 10.11 43.98
CA ASN A 404 18.09 11.12 42.94
C ASN A 404 17.91 12.56 43.46
N GLY A 405 17.66 12.76 44.75
CA GLY A 405 17.59 14.07 45.41
C GLY A 405 16.34 14.91 45.12
N GLU A 406 15.51 14.53 44.14
CA GLU A 406 14.31 15.28 43.74
C GLU A 406 12.99 14.60 44.12
N SER A 407 13.00 13.27 44.26
CA SER A 407 11.79 12.48 44.55
C SER A 407 12.06 11.18 45.30
N ASN A 408 13.26 10.61 45.15
CA ASN A 408 13.60 9.31 45.74
C ASN A 408 14.62 9.42 46.88
N ASN A 409 14.30 8.85 48.03
CA ASN A 409 15.24 8.71 49.15
C ASN A 409 16.22 7.55 48.92
N PRO A 410 17.49 7.65 49.34
CA PRO A 410 18.41 6.54 49.28
C PRO A 410 17.96 5.40 50.20
N GLU A 411 18.11 4.16 49.76
CA GLU A 411 17.79 2.96 50.53
C GLU A 411 19.04 2.09 50.64
N THR A 412 19.35 1.60 51.84
CA THR A 412 20.51 0.74 52.10
C THR A 412 20.07 -0.57 52.75
N GLY A 413 20.82 -1.64 52.51
CA GLY A 413 20.54 -2.95 53.09
C GLY A 413 19.23 -3.58 52.59
N VAL A 414 18.83 -3.27 51.35
CA VAL A 414 17.61 -3.81 50.74
C VAL A 414 17.83 -5.28 50.45
N THR A 415 16.99 -6.14 51.02
CA THR A 415 17.04 -7.61 50.86
C THR A 415 15.80 -8.19 50.18
N ILE A 416 14.70 -7.45 50.15
CA ILE A 416 13.44 -7.85 49.51
C ILE A 416 12.98 -6.73 48.59
N ILE A 417 12.67 -7.08 47.34
CA ILE A 417 12.14 -6.16 46.34
C ILE A 417 10.79 -6.71 45.86
N GLN A 418 9.76 -5.86 45.84
CA GLN A 418 8.46 -6.24 45.29
C GLN A 418 8.52 -6.26 43.76
N LEU A 419 7.96 -7.30 43.16
CA LEU A 419 7.90 -7.46 41.71
C LEU A 419 6.63 -6.81 41.15
N ALA A 420 6.78 -5.82 40.28
CA ALA A 420 5.72 -5.37 39.40
C ALA A 420 5.79 -6.18 38.11
N LEU A 421 4.93 -7.20 38.02
CA LEU A 421 4.89 -8.16 36.92
C LEU A 421 3.83 -7.78 35.90
N ASN A 422 4.15 -7.94 34.61
CA ASN A 422 3.16 -7.84 33.54
C ASN A 422 2.42 -9.19 33.33
N LYS A 423 1.37 -9.18 32.49
CA LYS A 423 0.53 -10.36 32.21
C LYS A 423 1.32 -11.58 31.69
N GLN A 424 2.45 -11.36 31.01
CA GLN A 424 3.27 -12.44 30.45
C GLN A 424 4.21 -13.07 31.48
N LEU A 425 4.65 -12.32 32.48
CA LEU A 425 5.57 -12.80 33.52
C LEU A 425 4.85 -13.46 34.70
N TRP A 426 3.54 -13.22 34.87
CA TRP A 426 2.76 -13.82 35.96
C TRP A 426 2.81 -15.37 35.99
N PRO A 427 2.62 -16.09 34.86
CA PRO A 427 2.74 -17.54 34.84
C PRO A 427 4.16 -18.05 35.16
N VAL A 428 5.19 -17.27 34.79
CA VAL A 428 6.59 -17.60 35.08
C VAL A 428 6.88 -17.46 36.57
N TYR A 429 6.37 -16.41 37.21
CA TYR A 429 6.47 -16.25 38.65
C TYR A 429 5.80 -17.40 39.41
N GLU A 430 4.57 -17.76 39.04
CA GLU A 430 3.83 -18.85 39.71
C GLU A 430 4.54 -20.20 39.57
N SER A 431 5.05 -20.51 38.38
CA SER A 431 5.74 -21.78 38.11
C SER A 431 7.16 -21.85 38.69
N SER A 432 7.80 -20.69 38.95
CA SER A 432 9.16 -20.61 39.48
C SER A 432 9.23 -20.14 40.94
N LYS A 433 8.10 -20.01 41.63
CA LYS A 433 8.06 -19.60 43.04
C LYS A 433 8.87 -20.55 43.91
N GLY A 434 9.74 -19.99 44.75
CA GLY A 434 10.67 -20.74 45.59
C GLY A 434 11.98 -21.13 44.91
N THR A 435 12.19 -20.81 43.62
CA THR A 435 13.46 -21.04 42.92
C THR A 435 14.31 -19.79 42.84
N SER A 436 15.64 -19.97 42.70
CA SER A 436 16.55 -18.87 42.38
C SER A 436 16.38 -18.48 40.91
N VAL A 437 16.28 -17.18 40.69
CA VAL A 437 16.09 -16.58 39.37
C VAL A 437 16.95 -15.34 39.23
N THR A 438 17.15 -14.95 37.98
CA THR A 438 17.65 -13.65 37.60
C THR A 438 16.47 -12.81 37.09
N VAL A 439 16.27 -11.64 37.68
CA VAL A 439 15.23 -10.68 37.32
C VAL A 439 15.86 -9.47 36.66
N THR A 440 15.39 -9.11 35.46
CA THR A 440 15.80 -7.88 34.77
C THR A 440 14.62 -6.91 34.72
N GLY A 441 14.88 -5.63 35.01
CA GLY A 441 13.85 -4.60 35.08
C GLY A 441 14.38 -3.26 35.56
N THR A 442 13.49 -2.30 35.79
CA THR A 442 13.84 -0.98 36.35
C THR A 442 13.39 -0.87 37.80
N LEU A 443 14.25 -0.32 38.67
CA LEU A 443 13.92 -0.10 40.07
C LEU A 443 13.11 1.18 40.25
N PHE A 444 12.11 1.19 41.12
CA PHE A 444 11.40 2.42 41.49
C PHE A 444 11.03 2.39 42.97
N GLN A 445 10.93 3.57 43.57
CA GLN A 445 10.52 3.69 44.97
C GLN A 445 9.02 3.53 45.11
N ARG A 446 8.58 3.06 46.28
CA ARG A 446 7.16 3.04 46.65
C ARG A 446 6.47 4.38 46.38
N SER A 447 5.55 4.38 45.42
CA SER A 447 4.69 5.52 45.09
C SER A 447 3.19 5.35 45.39
N SER A 448 2.75 4.19 45.91
CA SER A 448 1.33 3.94 46.20
C SER A 448 1.10 3.18 47.53
N PRO A 449 -0.13 3.25 48.09
CA PRO A 449 -0.51 2.47 49.28
C PRO A 449 -0.43 0.95 49.07
N TYR A 450 -0.49 0.49 47.82
CA TYR A 450 -0.46 -0.93 47.42
C TYR A 450 0.95 -1.44 47.06
N HIS A 451 1.97 -0.62 47.29
CA HIS A 451 3.36 -1.05 47.28
C HIS A 451 3.76 -1.41 48.72
N TYR A 452 4.09 -2.68 48.94
CA TYR A 452 4.33 -3.27 50.25
C TYR A 452 5.83 -3.40 50.58
N ALA A 453 6.71 -3.20 49.59
CA ALA A 453 8.14 -3.02 49.80
C ALA A 453 8.55 -1.57 49.54
N LYS A 454 9.65 -1.12 50.16
CA LYS A 454 10.21 0.21 49.92
C LYS A 454 10.70 0.39 48.48
N VAL A 455 11.20 -0.70 47.91
CA VAL A 455 11.79 -0.78 46.57
C VAL A 455 11.01 -1.80 45.76
N LEU A 456 10.69 -1.43 44.54
CA LEU A 456 10.00 -2.26 43.58
C LEU A 456 10.82 -2.37 42.30
N ILE A 457 10.58 -3.44 41.54
CA ILE A 457 11.15 -3.62 40.20
C ILE A 457 10.03 -3.87 39.19
N THR A 458 9.99 -3.07 38.13
CA THR A 458 9.17 -3.35 36.95
C THR A 458 9.89 -4.41 36.14
N ALA A 459 9.51 -5.67 36.32
CA ALA A 459 10.18 -6.79 35.69
C ALA A 459 9.87 -6.83 34.18
N THR A 460 10.92 -6.88 33.37
CA THR A 460 10.84 -7.11 31.93
C THR A 460 11.24 -8.53 31.56
N GLN A 461 12.03 -9.21 32.42
CA GLN A 461 12.44 -10.59 32.24
C GLN A 461 12.59 -11.34 33.57
N LEU A 462 12.16 -12.61 33.59
CA LEU A 462 12.41 -13.58 34.66
C LEU A 462 13.09 -14.80 34.03
N VAL A 463 14.31 -15.11 34.45
CA VAL A 463 15.07 -16.27 33.96
C VAL A 463 15.42 -17.16 35.13
N ASN A 464 14.98 -18.43 35.10
CA ASN A 464 15.40 -19.40 36.11
C ASN A 464 16.91 -19.56 36.05
N SER A 465 17.60 -19.37 37.18
CA SER A 465 19.00 -19.75 37.26
C SER A 465 19.04 -21.28 37.31
N LYS A 466 19.05 -21.92 36.14
CA LYS A 466 19.24 -23.36 36.03
C LYS A 466 20.54 -23.72 36.76
N PRO A 467 20.58 -24.78 37.58
CA PRO A 467 21.86 -25.39 37.91
C PRO A 467 22.53 -25.78 36.60
N LEU A 468 23.74 -25.27 36.38
CA LEU A 468 24.59 -25.76 35.31
C LEU A 468 25.04 -27.16 35.71
N CYS A 469 24.33 -28.16 35.15
CA CYS A 469 24.46 -29.62 35.26
C CYS A 469 23.74 -30.32 36.44
N PRO A 470 23.30 -31.59 36.24
CA PRO A 470 22.42 -32.34 37.15
C PRO A 470 23.08 -32.69 38.50
#